data_AF-A0A959HDQ6-F1
#
_entry.id   AF-A0A959HDQ6-F1
#
_cell.length_a   1.000
_cell.length_b   1.000
_cell.length_c   1.000
_cell.angle_alpha   90.00
_cell.angle_beta   90.00
_cell.angle_gamma   90.00
#
_symmetry.space_group_name_H-M   'P 1'
#
loop_
_entity.id
_entity.type
_entity.pdbx_description
1 polymer ?
#
loop_
_entity_poly.entity_id
_entity_poly.type
_entity_poly.pdbx_seq_one_letter_code
_entity_poly.pdbx_strand_id
1 'polypeptide(L)' 'SSYERIARECARLELMVDFHGAFKPSGLRRVYPNVINYEGVKGSENNKWSKDVTPEHNVALPFIRMAAGPMDYT' A
#
# COMPACT_ATOMS: atom_id res chain seq x y z
N SER A 1 5.16 -2.14 -16.02
CA SER A 1 3.78 -2.61 -15.66
C SER A 1 2.81 -1.43 -15.66
N SER A 2 1.49 -1.62 -15.45
CA SER A 2 0.54 -0.49 -15.27
C SER A 2 1.01 0.46 -14.16
N TYR A 3 1.42 -0.09 -13.02
CA TYR A 3 1.93 0.66 -11.86
C TYR A 3 3.17 1.50 -12.16
N GLU A 4 4.12 0.95 -12.91
CA GLU A 4 5.32 1.67 -13.29
C GLU A 4 5.01 2.86 -14.22
N ARG A 5 4.04 2.70 -15.13
CA ARG A 5 3.58 3.78 -16.00
C ARG A 5 2.92 4.90 -15.18
N ILE A 6 2.04 4.53 -14.24
CA ILE A 6 1.40 5.50 -13.33
C ILE A 6 2.45 6.23 -12.50
N ALA A 7 3.36 5.49 -11.85
CA ALA A 7 4.41 6.08 -11.02
C ALA A 7 5.28 7.07 -11.81
N ARG A 8 5.66 6.73 -13.04
CA ARG A 8 6.47 7.56 -13.94
C ARG A 8 5.74 8.83 -14.37
N GLU A 9 4.47 8.73 -14.80
CA GLU A 9 3.71 9.90 -15.22
C GLU A 9 3.40 10.84 -14.06
N CYS A 10 3.03 10.30 -12.88
CA CYS A 10 2.86 11.09 -11.68
C CYS A 10 4.16 11.79 -11.26
N ALA A 11 5.31 11.11 -11.36
CA ALA A 11 6.61 11.72 -11.05
C ALA A 11 6.92 12.92 -11.96
N ARG A 12 6.60 12.83 -13.26
CA ARG A 12 6.75 13.93 -14.23
C ARG A 12 5.89 15.15 -13.87
N LEU A 13 4.78 14.92 -13.17
CA LEU A 13 3.83 15.95 -12.71
C LEU A 13 4.04 16.35 -11.25
N GLU A 14 5.13 15.90 -10.61
CA GLU A 14 5.43 16.15 -9.19
C GLU A 14 4.33 15.66 -8.23
N LEU A 15 3.62 14.61 -8.63
CA LEU A 15 2.57 13.96 -7.83
C LEU A 15 3.12 12.76 -7.07
N MET A 16 2.76 12.69 -5.78
CA MET A 16 2.91 11.49 -4.97
C MET A 16 1.82 10.48 -5.30
N VAL A 17 2.12 9.21 -5.10
CA VAL A 17 1.22 8.09 -5.40
C VAL A 17 1.09 7.17 -4.19
N ASP A 18 -0.15 6.88 -3.84
CA ASP A 18 -0.56 5.83 -2.91
C ASP A 18 -1.46 4.84 -3.65
N PHE A 19 -1.14 3.54 -3.58
CA PHE A 19 -1.84 2.50 -4.34
C PHE A 19 -2.75 1.65 -3.45
N HIS A 20 -4.06 1.77 -3.67
CA HIS A 20 -5.10 0.94 -3.05
C HIS A 20 -5.58 -0.19 -3.99
N GLY A 21 -6.16 -1.26 -3.43
CA GLY A 21 -6.59 -2.42 -4.23
C GLY A 21 -5.44 -3.10 -5.01
N ALA A 22 -4.21 -2.92 -4.52
CA ALA A 22 -2.99 -3.18 -5.24
C ALA A 22 -2.28 -4.46 -4.80
N PHE A 23 -1.34 -4.93 -5.63
CA PHE A 23 -0.42 -5.97 -5.20
C PHE A 23 0.52 -5.44 -4.10
N LYS A 24 1.04 -6.33 -3.24
CA LYS A 24 1.97 -5.96 -2.17
C LYS A 24 3.22 -5.23 -2.72
N PRO A 25 3.82 -4.28 -1.99
CA PRO A 25 5.05 -3.63 -2.45
C PRO A 25 6.13 -4.65 -2.83
N SER A 26 6.84 -4.39 -3.94
CA SER A 26 7.93 -5.24 -4.44
C SER A 26 9.17 -4.41 -4.86
N GLY A 27 9.34 -3.24 -4.26
CA GLY A 27 10.52 -2.39 -4.47
C GLY A 27 10.36 -1.25 -5.48
N LEU A 28 9.15 -1.04 -6.07
CA LEU A 28 8.90 0.06 -7.02
C LEU A 28 9.31 1.42 -6.45
N ARG A 29 9.10 1.67 -5.15
CA ARG A 29 9.51 2.90 -4.45
C ARG A 29 11.01 3.21 -4.54
N ARG A 30 11.87 2.20 -4.77
CA ARG A 30 13.32 2.39 -4.92
C ARG A 30 13.65 3.06 -6.25
N VAL A 31 12.88 2.74 -7.30
CA VAL A 31 13.03 3.34 -8.63
C VAL A 31 12.22 4.64 -8.74
N TYR A 32 11.06 4.68 -8.09
CA TYR A 32 10.13 5.81 -8.10
C TYR A 32 9.81 6.27 -6.66
N PRO A 33 10.61 7.17 -6.07
CA PRO A 33 10.41 7.63 -4.68
C PRO A 33 9.09 8.36 -4.42
N ASN A 34 8.42 8.84 -5.47
CA ASN A 34 7.08 9.44 -5.39
C ASN A 34 5.99 8.41 -5.09
N VAL A 35 6.27 7.10 -5.20
CA VAL A 35 5.38 6.04 -4.71
C VAL A 35 5.63 5.86 -3.23
N ILE A 36 4.78 6.49 -2.42
CA ILE A 36 4.99 6.59 -0.97
C ILE A 36 4.41 5.39 -0.23
N ASN A 37 3.30 4.83 -0.71
CA ASN A 37 2.59 3.80 0.03
C ASN A 37 1.72 2.87 -0.84
N TYR A 38 1.28 1.80 -0.21
CA TYR A 38 0.33 0.82 -0.74
C TYR A 38 -0.59 0.37 0.40
N GLU A 39 -1.87 0.14 0.14
CA GLU A 39 -2.72 -0.58 1.10
C GLU A 39 -2.35 -2.09 1.09
N GLY A 40 -2.91 -2.86 0.16
CA GLY A 40 -2.54 -4.25 -0.08
C GLY A 40 -2.87 -5.19 1.09
N VAL A 41 -3.84 -4.83 1.92
CA VAL A 41 -4.41 -5.64 3.00
C VAL A 41 -5.83 -5.14 3.33
N LYS A 42 -6.60 -5.86 4.14
CA LYS A 42 -7.82 -5.30 4.75
C LYS A 42 -7.44 -4.18 5.73
N GLY A 43 -7.55 -2.94 5.26
CA GLY A 43 -7.33 -1.72 6.04
C GLY A 43 -8.54 -1.33 6.91
N SER A 44 -8.50 -0.12 7.47
CA SER A 44 -9.51 0.42 8.37
C SER A 44 -10.89 0.55 7.73
N GLU A 45 -10.94 0.68 6.40
CA GLU A 45 -12.17 0.65 5.62
C GLU A 45 -13.05 -0.58 5.95
N ASN A 46 -12.42 -1.74 6.18
CA ASN A 46 -13.13 -2.99 6.45
C ASN A 46 -13.82 -3.00 7.82
N ASN A 47 -13.44 -2.13 8.76
CA ASN A 47 -14.16 -1.98 10.04
C ASN A 47 -15.58 -1.45 9.86
N LYS A 48 -15.90 -0.85 8.70
CA LYS A 48 -17.23 -0.29 8.42
C LYS A 48 -18.26 -1.36 8.04
N TRP A 49 -17.81 -2.49 7.47
CA TRP A 49 -18.70 -3.49 6.86
C TRP A 49 -18.32 -4.96 7.14
N SER A 50 -17.19 -5.21 7.81
CA SER A 50 -16.72 -6.55 8.15
C SER A 50 -16.29 -6.65 9.62
N LYS A 51 -16.31 -7.87 10.15
CA LYS A 51 -15.76 -8.23 11.46
C LYS A 51 -14.40 -8.93 11.37
N ASP A 52 -13.83 -9.04 10.16
CA ASP A 52 -12.59 -9.77 9.92
C ASP A 52 -11.34 -9.04 10.42
N VAL A 53 -11.43 -7.71 10.64
CA VAL A 53 -10.33 -6.90 11.18
C VAL A 53 -10.33 -7.06 12.71
N THR A 54 -9.60 -8.06 13.20
CA THR A 54 -9.45 -8.35 14.64
C THR A 54 -8.15 -7.77 15.22
N PRO A 55 -7.98 -7.74 16.56
CA PRO A 55 -6.69 -7.41 17.16
C PRO A 55 -5.53 -8.29 16.63
N GLU A 56 -5.76 -9.60 16.45
CA GLU A 56 -4.79 -10.55 15.91
C GLU A 56 -4.37 -10.18 14.49
N HIS A 57 -5.32 -9.79 13.64
CA HIS A 57 -5.04 -9.26 12.30
C HIS A 57 -4.06 -8.09 12.38
N ASN A 58 -4.36 -7.09 13.22
CA ASN A 58 -3.53 -5.88 13.35
C ASN A 58 -2.12 -6.16 13.87
N VAL A 59 -1.98 -7.00 14.89
CA VAL A 59 -0.65 -7.30 15.46
C VAL A 59 0.16 -8.23 14.58
N ALA A 60 -0.44 -8.91 13.60
CA ALA A 60 0.28 -9.67 12.59
C ALA A 60 0.90 -8.77 11.51
N LEU A 61 0.22 -7.68 11.11
CA LEU A 61 0.63 -6.84 9.96
C LEU A 61 2.09 -6.36 9.98
N PRO A 62 2.67 -5.93 11.14
CA PRO A 62 4.07 -5.55 11.22
C PRO A 62 5.04 -6.65 10.79
N PHE A 63 4.68 -7.92 11.00
CA PHE A 63 5.55 -9.07 10.77
C PHE A 63 5.31 -9.77 9.42
N ILE A 64 4.15 -9.56 8.80
CA ILE A 64 3.84 -10.13 7.48
C ILE A 64 3.79 -9.06 6.37
N ARG A 65 2.82 -8.15 6.40
CA ARG A 65 2.56 -7.20 5.30
C ARG A 65 3.59 -6.08 5.30
N MET A 66 3.94 -5.53 6.46
CA MET A 66 4.89 -4.42 6.55
C MET A 66 6.34 -4.86 6.27
N ALA A 67 6.64 -6.15 6.32
CA ALA A 67 7.92 -6.69 5.87
C ALA A 67 8.19 -6.40 4.38
N ALA A 68 7.14 -6.27 3.56
CA ALA A 68 7.27 -5.92 2.14
C ALA A 68 7.52 -4.41 1.90
N GLY A 69 7.19 -3.56 2.87
CA GLY A 69 7.25 -2.11 2.76
C GLY A 69 6.13 -1.42 3.53
N PRO A 70 6.09 -0.07 3.51
CA PRO A 70 5.07 0.69 4.22
C PRO A 70 3.67 0.32 3.76
N MET A 71 2.71 0.64 4.61
CA MET A 71 1.30 0.35 4.39
C MET A 71 0.47 1.59 4.68
N ASP A 72 -0.48 1.89 3.80
CA ASP A 72 -1.59 2.77 4.16
C ASP A 72 -2.67 1.88 4.78
N TYR A 73 -3.02 2.18 6.02
CA TYR A 73 -3.99 1.38 6.77
C TYR A 73 -5.36 2.06 6.80
N THR A 74 -5.54 3.26 6.25
CA THR A 74 -6.77 4.05 6.43
C THR A 74 -7.50 4.34 5.13
#